data_AF-A0AAW2KF34-F1
#
_entry.id   AF-A0AAW2KF34-F1
#
_cell.length_a   1.000
_cell.length_b   1.000
_cell.length_c   1.000
_cell.angle_alpha   90.00
_cell.angle_beta   90.00
_cell.angle_gamma   90.00
#
_symmetry.space_group_name_H-M   'P 1'
#
loop_
_entity.id
_entity.type
_entity.pdbx_description
1 polymer ?
#
loop_
_entity_poly.entity_id
_entity_poly.type
_entity_poly.pdbx_seq_one_letter_code
_entity_poly.pdbx_strand_id
1 'polypeptide(L)'
;MPKLFETFQMSTSSFSNIISSIRPDMLIYDVFQPWAAKIASSLGIPAVHFATSGAAPYSFYLHYVISANSAFPYEAMYLRDHERKALEAMVPSDRRDKQKDQDSGFDHFNLSCDIVLMRTCRTIEGKYIDHLSFLCKRILVPVGPLVTHATVKKESMQRSWNALNARLVVEAGVGIEVERDENGGFGGTDVADAINKIVVEETGEVMRLKASELSEKMKNEEEDAVNDTADKLRRLCMEHKLQK
;
A
#
# COMPACT_ATOMS: atom_id res chain seq x y z
N MET A 1 6.77 -14.12 -7.20
CA MET A 1 6.38 -13.71 -8.58
C MET A 1 7.62 -13.41 -9.44
N PRO A 2 8.51 -14.40 -9.69
CA PRO A 2 9.82 -14.11 -10.29
C PRO A 2 9.73 -13.62 -11.74
N LYS A 3 8.81 -14.18 -12.52
CA LYS A 3 8.67 -13.85 -13.96
C LYS A 3 8.22 -12.41 -14.22
N LEU A 4 7.31 -11.87 -13.40
CA LEU A 4 6.89 -10.47 -13.54
C LEU A 4 8.06 -9.53 -13.28
N PHE A 5 8.81 -9.78 -12.21
CA PHE A 5 9.97 -8.97 -11.84
C PHE A 5 11.06 -9.03 -12.93
N GLU A 6 11.38 -10.22 -13.42
CA GLU A 6 12.31 -10.41 -14.54
C GLU A 6 11.84 -9.66 -15.80
N THR A 7 10.54 -9.69 -16.09
CA THR A 7 9.96 -9.01 -17.25
C THR A 7 10.07 -7.48 -17.12
N PHE A 8 9.87 -6.91 -15.93
CA PHE A 8 10.15 -5.50 -15.69
C PHE A 8 11.64 -5.17 -15.85
N GLN A 9 12.54 -6.02 -15.38
CA GLN A 9 13.98 -5.79 -15.59
C GLN A 9 14.36 -5.81 -17.08
N MET A 10 13.78 -6.73 -17.86
CA MET A 10 14.01 -6.80 -19.31
C MET A 10 13.50 -5.56 -20.07
N SER A 11 12.55 -4.80 -19.52
CA SER A 11 12.05 -3.57 -20.16
C SER A 11 12.92 -2.34 -19.92
N THR A 12 13.95 -2.44 -19.07
CA THR A 12 14.84 -1.32 -18.68
C THR A 12 15.40 -0.54 -19.88
N SER A 13 15.97 -1.22 -20.87
CA SER A 13 16.56 -0.55 -22.04
C SER A 13 15.52 0.16 -22.90
N SER A 14 14.37 -0.48 -23.12
CA SER A 14 13.27 0.11 -23.89
C SER A 14 12.71 1.34 -23.18
N PHE A 15 12.47 1.24 -21.87
CA PHE A 15 12.02 2.35 -21.05
C PHE A 15 13.02 3.52 -21.05
N SER A 16 14.32 3.24 -20.92
CA SER A 16 15.38 4.24 -20.96
C SER A 16 15.36 5.05 -22.27
N ASN A 17 15.16 4.37 -23.40
CA ASN A 17 15.03 5.03 -24.70
C ASN A 17 13.77 5.93 -24.76
N ILE A 18 12.64 5.44 -24.26
CA ILE A 18 11.37 6.19 -24.25
C ILE A 18 11.50 7.46 -23.39
N ILE A 19 11.95 7.32 -22.15
CA ILE A 19 12.02 8.46 -21.21
C ILE A 19 13.06 9.50 -21.64
N SER A 20 14.17 9.07 -22.25
CA SER A 20 15.18 9.98 -22.81
C SER A 20 14.69 10.73 -24.04
N SER A 21 13.85 10.09 -24.86
CA SER A 21 13.29 10.68 -26.09
C SER A 21 12.13 11.64 -25.79
N ILE A 22 11.16 11.19 -24.98
CA ILE A 22 9.95 11.98 -24.66
C ILE A 22 10.28 13.10 -23.66
N ARG A 23 11.25 12.88 -22.77
CA ARG A 23 11.61 13.78 -21.66
C ARG A 23 10.39 14.32 -20.91
N PRO A 24 9.58 13.45 -20.29
CA PRO A 24 8.37 13.88 -19.59
C PRO A 24 8.68 14.86 -18.45
N ASP A 25 7.66 15.64 -18.08
CA ASP A 25 7.75 16.58 -16.96
C ASP A 25 7.86 15.87 -15.61
N MET A 26 7.34 14.64 -15.51
CA MET A 26 7.35 13.80 -14.32
C MET A 26 7.15 12.33 -14.70
N LEU A 27 7.72 11.43 -13.90
CA LEU A 27 7.41 10.00 -13.91
C LEU A 27 6.53 9.66 -12.70
N ILE A 28 5.46 8.89 -12.90
CA ILE A 28 4.75 8.20 -11.81
C ILE A 28 5.05 6.70 -11.94
N TYR A 29 5.43 6.03 -10.84
CA TYR A 29 5.90 4.64 -10.88
C TYR A 29 5.36 3.81 -9.71
N ASP A 30 5.36 2.48 -9.89
CA ASP A 30 4.89 1.51 -8.89
C ASP A 30 6.03 0.88 -8.05
N VAL A 31 5.64 0.08 -7.04
CA VAL A 31 6.55 -0.60 -6.11
C VAL A 31 7.54 -1.58 -6.77
N PHE A 32 7.21 -2.13 -7.94
CA PHE A 32 8.04 -3.07 -8.70
C PHE A 32 9.00 -2.36 -9.67
N GLN A 33 8.90 -1.03 -9.80
CA GLN A 33 9.66 -0.25 -10.78
C GLN A 33 10.61 0.81 -10.16
N PRO A 34 11.35 0.55 -9.05
CA PRO A 34 12.30 1.52 -8.53
C PRO A 34 13.44 1.82 -9.54
N TRP A 35 13.76 0.87 -10.42
CA TRP A 35 14.72 1.09 -11.51
C TRP A 35 14.27 2.19 -12.47
N ALA A 36 12.97 2.36 -12.72
CA ALA A 36 12.43 3.39 -13.59
C ALA A 36 12.61 4.78 -12.95
N ALA A 37 12.40 4.89 -11.64
CA ALA A 37 12.66 6.11 -10.88
C ALA A 37 14.14 6.49 -10.87
N LYS A 38 15.06 5.50 -10.73
CA LYS A 38 16.52 5.73 -10.83
C LYS A 38 16.90 6.32 -12.21
N ILE A 39 16.32 5.80 -13.30
CA ILE A 39 16.55 6.31 -14.66
C ILE A 39 15.96 7.72 -14.84
N ALA A 40 14.74 7.97 -14.36
CA ALA A 40 14.15 9.31 -14.41
C ALA A 40 15.02 10.34 -13.67
N SER A 41 15.46 9.97 -12.46
CA SER A 41 16.32 10.83 -11.64
C SER A 41 17.65 11.15 -12.32
N SER A 42 18.29 10.20 -13.02
CA SER A 42 19.55 10.45 -13.73
C SER A 42 19.41 11.41 -14.92
N LEU A 43 18.17 11.59 -15.41
CA LEU A 43 17.82 12.53 -16.49
C LEU A 43 17.28 13.87 -15.95
N GLY A 44 17.27 14.06 -14.63
CA GLY A 44 16.69 15.24 -13.98
C GLY A 44 15.16 15.32 -14.13
N ILE A 45 14.48 14.17 -14.21
CA ILE A 45 13.02 14.05 -14.27
C ILE A 45 12.52 13.68 -12.86
N PRO A 46 11.60 14.46 -12.25
CA PRO A 46 11.03 14.10 -10.96
C PRO A 46 10.24 12.79 -11.07
N ALA A 47 10.37 11.93 -10.06
CA ALA A 47 9.69 10.65 -10.00
C ALA A 47 8.84 10.56 -8.73
N VAL A 48 7.55 10.26 -8.88
CA VAL A 48 6.59 10.13 -7.77
C VAL A 48 6.10 8.69 -7.68
N HIS A 49 6.28 8.07 -6.52
CA HIS A 49 5.78 6.73 -6.25
C HIS A 49 4.26 6.76 -6.07
N PHE A 50 3.58 5.83 -6.73
CA PHE A 50 2.16 5.57 -6.58
C PHE A 50 1.95 4.23 -5.87
N ALA A 51 1.67 4.30 -4.56
CA ALA A 51 1.37 3.15 -3.73
C ALA A 51 -0.05 2.64 -4.01
N THR A 52 -0.12 1.44 -4.61
CA THR A 52 -1.37 0.80 -5.04
C THR A 52 -2.12 0.07 -3.91
N SER A 53 -1.49 -0.07 -2.74
CA SER A 53 -2.07 -0.60 -1.51
C SER A 53 -2.28 0.51 -0.47
N GLY A 54 -3.18 0.26 0.48
CA GLY A 54 -3.52 1.20 1.56
C GLY A 54 -2.36 1.45 2.53
N ALA A 55 -2.51 2.50 3.34
CA ALA A 55 -1.47 2.91 4.26
C ALA A 55 -1.24 1.90 5.39
N ALA A 56 -2.29 1.22 5.89
CA ALA A 56 -2.19 0.25 6.99
C ALA A 56 -1.18 -0.87 6.72
N PRO A 57 -1.29 -1.63 5.61
CA PRO A 57 -0.35 -2.71 5.37
C PRO A 57 1.06 -2.22 5.01
N TYR A 58 1.20 -1.07 4.32
CA TYR A 58 2.52 -0.47 4.08
C TYR A 58 3.19 0.00 5.38
N SER A 59 2.42 0.63 6.26
CA SER A 59 2.87 1.10 7.57
C SER A 59 3.39 -0.07 8.41
N PHE A 60 2.63 -1.16 8.48
CA PHE A 60 3.05 -2.38 9.16
C PHE A 60 4.33 -2.98 8.56
N TYR A 61 4.37 -3.10 7.22
CA TYR A 61 5.50 -3.70 6.52
C TYR A 61 6.79 -2.88 6.65
N LEU A 62 6.72 -1.55 6.49
CA LEU A 62 7.89 -0.68 6.62
C LEU A 62 8.41 -0.64 8.05
N HIS A 63 7.52 -0.61 9.05
CA HIS A 63 7.89 -0.71 10.46
C HIS A 63 8.59 -2.02 10.78
N TYR A 64 8.04 -3.14 10.29
CA TYR A 64 8.63 -4.47 10.48
C TYR A 64 10.08 -4.52 10.01
N VAL A 65 10.40 -3.79 8.93
CA VAL A 65 11.73 -3.80 8.34
C VAL A 65 12.68 -2.82 9.00
N ILE A 66 12.25 -1.59 9.23
CA ILE A 66 13.14 -0.54 9.77
C ILE A 66 13.40 -0.77 11.25
N SER A 67 12.39 -1.22 11.99
CA SER A 67 12.40 -1.12 13.45
C SER A 67 12.86 -2.40 14.15
N ALA A 68 13.61 -3.28 13.45
CA ALA A 68 14.36 -4.44 13.97
C ALA A 68 13.73 -5.14 15.21
N ASN A 69 12.49 -5.61 15.08
CA ASN A 69 11.70 -6.31 16.10
C ASN A 69 11.03 -5.47 17.20
N SER A 70 10.99 -4.14 17.09
CA SER A 70 10.07 -3.37 17.93
C SER A 70 8.62 -3.69 17.57
N ALA A 71 7.75 -3.75 18.58
CA ALA A 71 6.33 -3.97 18.37
C ALA A 71 5.73 -2.86 17.49
N PHE A 72 4.81 -3.25 16.60
CA PHE A 72 4.05 -2.28 15.82
C PHE A 72 3.11 -1.51 16.75
N PRO A 73 2.98 -0.17 16.62
CA PRO A 73 2.28 0.65 17.62
C PRO A 73 0.76 0.47 17.66
N TYR A 74 0.16 -0.25 16.70
CA TYR A 74 -1.28 -0.46 16.63
C TYR A 74 -1.63 -1.95 16.74
N GLU A 75 -2.20 -2.36 17.88
CA GLU A 75 -2.48 -3.76 18.20
C GLU A 75 -3.47 -4.44 17.22
N ALA A 76 -4.34 -3.65 16.58
CA ALA A 76 -5.26 -4.14 15.56
C ALA A 76 -4.55 -4.78 14.35
N MET A 77 -3.30 -4.40 14.09
CA MET A 77 -2.48 -4.99 13.04
C MET A 77 -1.53 -6.02 13.63
N TYR A 78 -1.72 -7.28 13.25
CA TYR A 78 -0.85 -8.38 13.64
C TYR A 78 -0.76 -9.42 12.54
N LEU A 79 0.29 -10.24 12.57
CA LEU A 79 0.45 -11.39 11.70
C LEU A 79 0.55 -12.66 12.55
N ARG A 80 -0.22 -13.67 12.17
CA ARG A 80 -0.06 -15.04 12.64
C ARG A 80 1.20 -15.67 12.05
N ASP A 81 1.68 -16.75 12.64
CA ASP A 81 2.94 -17.37 12.24
C ASP A 81 3.01 -17.73 10.75
N HIS A 82 1.93 -18.27 10.18
CA HIS A 82 1.91 -18.60 8.75
C HIS A 82 1.88 -17.35 7.85
N GLU A 83 1.24 -16.27 8.29
CA GLU A 83 1.20 -14.98 7.57
C GLU A 83 2.56 -14.26 7.66
N ARG A 84 3.21 -14.35 8.81
CA ARG A 84 4.57 -13.85 9.08
C ARG A 84 5.60 -14.58 8.22
N LYS A 85 5.58 -15.91 8.20
CA LYS A 85 6.46 -16.73 7.34
C LYS A 85 6.28 -16.38 5.86
N ALA A 86 5.04 -16.14 5.43
CA ALA A 86 4.76 -15.70 4.06
C ALA A 86 5.29 -14.29 3.77
N LEU A 87 5.25 -13.37 4.74
CA LEU A 87 5.87 -12.05 4.61
C LEU A 87 7.40 -12.15 4.55
N GLU A 88 8.00 -12.94 5.42
CA GLU A 88 9.46 -13.19 5.46
C GLU A 88 9.96 -13.79 4.15
N ALA A 89 9.20 -14.70 3.54
CA ALA A 89 9.52 -15.26 2.22
C ALA A 89 9.47 -14.23 1.08
N MET A 90 8.75 -13.10 1.26
CA MET A 90 8.73 -11.98 0.31
C MET A 90 9.88 -11.00 0.55
N VAL A 91 10.47 -10.98 1.74
CA VAL A 91 11.60 -10.12 2.09
C VAL A 91 12.90 -10.82 1.67
N PRO A 92 13.71 -10.27 0.75
CA PRO A 92 14.96 -10.90 0.35
C PRO A 92 15.90 -11.14 1.54
N SER A 93 16.47 -12.35 1.59
CA SER A 93 17.35 -12.85 2.66
C SER A 93 18.66 -12.08 2.83
N ASP A 94 19.04 -11.24 1.85
CA ASP A 94 20.32 -10.54 1.75
C ASP A 94 20.50 -9.38 2.74
N ARG A 95 19.50 -9.07 3.59
CA ARG A 95 19.58 -7.97 4.56
C ARG A 95 20.57 -8.16 5.71
N ARG A 96 21.27 -9.30 5.77
CA ARG A 96 22.37 -9.53 6.72
C ARG A 96 23.75 -9.15 6.19
N ASP A 97 23.89 -8.89 4.89
CA ASP A 97 25.15 -8.43 4.30
C ASP A 97 25.09 -6.91 4.08
N LYS A 98 25.63 -6.14 5.04
CA LYS A 98 25.70 -4.67 5.01
C LYS A 98 26.68 -4.12 3.96
N GLN A 99 27.00 -4.88 2.92
CA GLN A 99 28.10 -4.57 2.00
C GLN A 99 27.71 -4.70 0.51
N LYS A 100 26.47 -4.33 0.15
CA LYS A 100 26.15 -3.94 -1.23
C LYS A 100 25.25 -2.70 -1.21
N ASP A 101 25.84 -1.57 -1.56
CA ASP A 101 25.12 -0.44 -2.11
C ASP A 101 24.37 -0.91 -3.36
N GLN A 102 23.08 -1.26 -3.24
CA GLN A 102 22.01 -1.10 -4.24
C GLN A 102 20.78 -1.96 -3.86
N ASP A 103 19.63 -1.29 -3.72
CA ASP A 103 18.29 -1.85 -3.50
C ASP A 103 18.06 -2.52 -2.14
N SER A 104 17.90 -1.68 -1.12
CA SER A 104 17.00 -2.06 -0.03
C SER A 104 15.60 -2.24 -0.65
N GLY A 105 14.84 -3.28 -0.29
CA GLY A 105 13.50 -3.54 -0.84
C GLY A 105 12.44 -2.44 -0.60
N PHE A 106 12.87 -1.24 -0.21
CA PHE A 106 12.11 -0.02 0.08
C PHE A 106 12.65 1.23 -0.61
N ASP A 107 13.63 1.07 -1.52
CA ASP A 107 14.16 2.20 -2.28
C ASP A 107 13.04 2.99 -2.99
N HIS A 108 11.92 2.36 -3.34
CA HIS A 108 10.76 3.03 -3.95
C HIS A 108 10.17 4.19 -3.11
N PHE A 109 10.16 4.13 -1.77
CA PHE A 109 9.73 5.31 -1.00
C PHE A 109 10.77 6.42 -1.04
N ASN A 110 12.06 6.05 -0.94
CA ASN A 110 13.17 6.99 -0.91
C ASN A 110 13.40 7.67 -2.27
N LEU A 111 13.13 6.96 -3.37
CA LEU A 111 13.26 7.44 -4.74
C LEU A 111 12.10 8.36 -5.16
N SER A 112 11.02 8.42 -4.38
CA SER A 112 9.94 9.37 -4.63
C SER A 112 10.37 10.78 -4.25
N CYS A 113 10.17 11.76 -5.13
CA CYS A 113 10.40 13.16 -4.81
C CYS A 113 9.25 13.70 -3.94
N ASP A 114 9.60 14.30 -2.79
CA ASP A 114 8.77 15.05 -1.84
C ASP A 114 7.51 14.35 -1.28
N ILE A 115 6.64 13.88 -2.17
CA ILE A 115 5.37 13.23 -1.91
C ILE A 115 5.39 11.75 -2.32
N VAL A 116 4.42 10.99 -1.81
CA VAL A 116 4.01 9.68 -2.33
C VAL A 116 2.50 9.69 -2.49
N LEU A 117 2.03 9.36 -3.69
CA LEU A 117 0.61 9.18 -3.94
C LEU A 117 0.19 7.81 -3.40
N MET A 118 -0.94 7.74 -2.71
CA MET A 118 -1.38 6.50 -2.09
C MET A 118 -2.89 6.31 -2.20
N ARG A 119 -3.29 5.12 -2.66
CA ARG A 119 -4.69 4.71 -2.68
C ARG A 119 -5.17 4.42 -1.25
N THR A 120 -5.60 5.46 -0.55
CA THR A 120 -6.00 5.44 0.86
C THR A 120 -6.98 6.58 1.15
N CYS A 121 -7.61 6.55 2.32
CA CYS A 121 -8.47 7.62 2.84
C CYS A 121 -8.13 7.87 4.31
N ARG A 122 -8.18 9.13 4.76
CA ARG A 122 -7.83 9.45 6.15
C ARG A 122 -8.91 8.98 7.12
N THR A 123 -10.17 8.96 6.70
CA THR A 123 -11.30 8.46 7.49
C THR A 123 -11.04 7.04 8.05
N ILE A 124 -10.42 6.15 7.26
CA ILE A 124 -10.14 4.77 7.69
C ILE A 124 -8.68 4.61 8.14
N GLU A 125 -7.73 5.20 7.40
CA GLU A 125 -6.32 4.88 7.57
C GLU A 125 -5.46 6.02 8.12
N GLY A 126 -6.07 7.11 8.62
CA GLY A 126 -5.38 8.34 9.05
C GLY A 126 -4.14 8.10 9.92
N LYS A 127 -4.26 7.31 10.99
CA LYS A 127 -3.14 7.00 11.88
C LYS A 127 -2.03 6.17 11.23
N TYR A 128 -2.38 5.34 10.24
CA TYR A 128 -1.43 4.54 9.48
C TYR A 128 -0.69 5.39 8.44
N ILE A 129 -1.39 6.37 7.85
CA ILE A 129 -0.81 7.40 6.97
C ILE A 129 0.25 8.20 7.74
N ASP A 130 -0.10 8.68 8.93
CA ASP A 130 0.83 9.48 9.74
C ASP A 130 2.06 8.67 10.15
N HIS A 131 1.88 7.42 10.60
CA HIS A 131 2.99 6.53 10.94
C HIS A 131 3.87 6.20 9.74
N LEU A 132 3.26 5.92 8.58
CA LEU A 132 4.02 5.60 7.36
C LEU A 132 4.79 6.82 6.85
N SER A 133 4.19 8.02 6.90
CA SER A 133 4.84 9.29 6.55
C SER A 133 6.07 9.54 7.44
N PHE A 134 5.95 9.28 8.75
CA PHE A 134 7.07 9.36 9.68
C PHE A 134 8.21 8.40 9.30
N LEU A 135 7.89 7.15 8.99
CA LEU A 135 8.88 6.12 8.64
C LEU A 135 9.61 6.43 7.32
N CYS A 136 8.87 6.84 6.27
CA CYS A 136 9.45 7.07 4.94
C CYS A 136 9.97 8.49 4.73
N LYS A 137 9.69 9.43 5.65
CA LYS A 137 10.04 10.85 5.54
C LYS A 137 9.56 11.46 4.22
N ARG A 138 8.35 11.10 3.80
CA ARG A 138 7.66 11.65 2.62
C ARG A 138 6.27 12.09 3.01
N ILE A 139 5.77 13.12 2.33
CA ILE A 139 4.39 13.56 2.48
C ILE A 139 3.51 12.56 1.76
N LEU A 140 2.67 11.83 2.48
CA LEU A 140 1.68 10.96 1.85
C LEU A 140 0.50 11.78 1.38
N VAL A 141 0.13 11.61 0.11
CA VAL A 141 -1.03 12.25 -0.50
C VAL A 141 -2.07 11.15 -0.78
N PRO A 142 -3.13 11.08 0.03
CA PRO A 142 -4.26 10.22 -0.25
C PRO A 142 -4.90 10.63 -1.57
N VAL A 143 -5.13 9.67 -2.47
CA VAL A 143 -5.82 9.91 -3.75
C VAL A 143 -7.23 9.32 -3.78
N GLY A 144 -7.79 9.03 -2.60
CA GLY A 144 -9.12 8.45 -2.43
C GLY A 144 -9.20 6.95 -2.79
N PRO A 145 -10.38 6.34 -2.60
CA PRO A 145 -10.64 4.99 -3.08
C PRO A 145 -10.83 5.02 -4.60
N LEU A 146 -9.74 4.83 -5.36
CA LEU A 146 -9.80 4.69 -6.82
C LEU A 146 -10.53 3.39 -7.24
N VAL A 147 -11.85 3.36 -7.12
CA VAL A 147 -12.68 2.19 -7.42
C VAL A 147 -13.04 2.22 -8.90
N THR A 148 -12.55 1.24 -9.64
CA THR A 148 -13.04 0.95 -10.98
C THR A 148 -14.04 -0.21 -10.91
N HIS A 149 -15.01 -0.25 -11.83
CA HIS A 149 -15.87 -1.42 -11.99
C HIS A 149 -15.05 -2.60 -12.55
N ALA A 150 -14.32 -3.30 -11.68
CA ALA A 150 -13.49 -4.44 -12.05
C ALA A 150 -14.20 -5.76 -11.74
N THR A 151 -14.10 -6.72 -12.67
CA THR A 151 -14.48 -8.12 -12.45
C THR A 151 -13.38 -8.81 -11.64
N VAL A 152 -13.73 -9.33 -10.46
CA VAL A 152 -12.76 -9.99 -9.56
C VAL A 152 -12.17 -11.23 -10.22
N LYS A 153 -10.88 -11.21 -10.53
CA LYS A 153 -10.09 -12.43 -10.81
C LYS A 153 -9.46 -12.91 -9.51
N LYS A 154 -9.48 -14.23 -9.29
CA LYS A 154 -8.81 -14.88 -8.15
C LYS A 154 -7.30 -14.72 -8.29
N GLU A 155 -6.69 -13.85 -7.50
CA GLU A 155 -5.23 -13.81 -7.34
C GLU A 155 -4.82 -14.49 -6.03
N SER A 156 -3.90 -15.44 -6.13
CA SER A 156 -3.50 -16.35 -5.04
C SER A 156 -2.37 -15.81 -4.16
N MET A 157 -1.76 -14.67 -4.52
CA MET A 157 -0.42 -14.30 -4.03
C MET A 157 -0.41 -13.10 -3.07
N GLN A 158 -1.57 -12.60 -2.69
CA GLN A 158 -1.74 -11.46 -1.77
C GLN A 158 -2.04 -11.91 -0.33
N ARG A 159 -1.60 -13.10 0.11
CA ARG A 159 -2.08 -13.70 1.39
C ARG A 159 -1.79 -12.84 2.64
N SER A 160 -0.55 -12.37 2.83
CA SER A 160 -0.19 -11.56 4.01
C SER A 160 -0.69 -10.12 3.94
N TRP A 161 -0.69 -9.51 2.75
CA TRP A 161 -1.27 -8.19 2.54
C TRP A 161 -2.80 -8.21 2.72
N ASN A 162 -3.48 -9.27 2.25
CA ASN A 162 -4.91 -9.47 2.47
C ASN A 162 -5.23 -9.68 3.94
N ALA A 163 -4.34 -10.31 4.71
CA ALA A 163 -4.50 -10.52 6.14
C ALA A 163 -4.53 -9.19 6.93
N LEU A 164 -3.64 -8.25 6.58
CA LEU A 164 -3.63 -6.91 7.18
C LEU A 164 -4.86 -6.09 6.75
N ASN A 165 -5.26 -6.19 5.47
CA ASN A 165 -6.48 -5.55 4.98
C ASN A 165 -7.74 -6.08 5.69
N ALA A 166 -7.84 -7.40 5.93
CA ALA A 166 -8.97 -7.99 6.65
C ALA A 166 -9.05 -7.48 8.09
N ARG A 167 -7.90 -7.33 8.76
CA ARG A 167 -7.86 -6.74 10.10
C ARG A 167 -8.25 -5.28 10.11
N LEU A 168 -7.88 -4.53 9.08
CA LEU A 168 -8.30 -3.13 8.95
C LEU A 168 -9.83 -3.02 8.82
N VAL A 169 -10.47 -3.94 8.10
CA VAL A 169 -11.93 -4.02 7.96
C VAL A 169 -12.61 -4.31 9.31
N VAL A 170 -12.04 -5.23 10.10
CA VAL A 170 -12.52 -5.54 11.46
C VAL A 170 -12.34 -4.33 12.38
N GLU A 171 -11.16 -3.71 12.37
CA GLU A 171 -10.85 -2.51 13.15
C GLU A 171 -11.79 -1.33 12.81
N ALA A 172 -12.09 -1.15 11.53
CA ALA A 172 -13.03 -0.14 11.07
C ALA A 172 -14.49 -0.42 11.49
N GLY A 173 -14.77 -1.59 12.08
CA GLY A 173 -16.10 -1.98 12.55
C GLY A 173 -17.05 -2.36 11.42
N VAL A 174 -16.51 -2.75 10.25
CA VAL A 174 -17.29 -3.10 9.06
C VAL A 174 -17.06 -4.54 8.60
N GLY A 175 -16.47 -5.35 9.46
CA GLY A 175 -16.39 -6.80 9.29
C GLY A 175 -16.14 -7.50 10.61
N ILE A 176 -16.30 -8.83 10.58
CA ILE A 176 -16.03 -9.70 11.71
C ILE A 176 -14.93 -10.68 11.33
N GLU A 177 -14.05 -10.96 12.29
CA GLU A 177 -13.08 -12.04 12.13
C GLU A 177 -13.77 -13.38 12.44
N VAL A 178 -13.63 -14.33 11.53
CA VAL A 178 -14.06 -15.71 11.78
C VAL A 178 -13.01 -16.40 12.62
N GLU A 179 -13.44 -17.01 13.73
CA GLU A 179 -12.57 -17.80 14.59
C GLU A 179 -11.94 -18.97 13.83
N ARG A 180 -10.77 -19.38 14.29
CA ARG A 180 -9.98 -20.42 13.65
C ARG A 180 -9.61 -21.48 14.65
N ASP A 181 -9.51 -22.70 14.16
CA ASP A 181 -9.00 -23.81 14.94
C ASP A 181 -7.49 -23.67 15.18
N GLU A 182 -6.96 -24.57 16.02
CA GLU A 182 -5.54 -24.67 16.36
C GLU A 182 -4.60 -24.87 15.14
N ASN A 183 -5.13 -25.39 14.03
CA ASN A 183 -4.41 -25.59 12.78
C ASN A 183 -4.49 -24.37 11.84
N GLY A 184 -5.19 -23.30 12.26
CA GLY A 184 -5.45 -22.11 11.45
C GLY A 184 -6.51 -22.31 10.37
N GLY A 185 -7.27 -23.40 10.44
CA GLY A 185 -8.44 -23.69 9.60
C GLY A 185 -9.69 -22.97 10.09
N PHE A 186 -10.75 -23.01 9.27
CA PHE A 186 -12.06 -22.49 9.65
C PHE A 186 -12.99 -23.67 9.93
N GLY A 187 -13.58 -23.70 11.13
CA GLY A 187 -14.64 -24.64 11.46
C GLY A 187 -15.97 -24.23 10.83
N GLY A 188 -16.80 -25.22 10.48
CA GLY A 188 -18.13 -24.96 9.93
C GLY A 188 -19.03 -24.18 10.91
N THR A 189 -18.90 -24.47 12.21
CA THR A 189 -19.63 -23.77 13.28
C THR A 189 -19.18 -22.31 13.39
N ASP A 190 -17.86 -22.04 13.43
CA ASP A 190 -17.33 -20.68 13.56
C ASP A 190 -17.75 -19.80 12.38
N VAL A 191 -17.78 -20.38 11.17
CA VAL A 191 -18.27 -19.71 9.96
C VAL A 191 -19.77 -19.43 10.06
N ALA A 192 -20.57 -20.41 10.49
CA ALA A 192 -22.01 -20.24 10.66
C ALA A 192 -22.34 -19.16 11.70
N ASP A 193 -21.61 -19.13 12.81
CA ASP A 193 -21.76 -18.13 13.87
C ASP A 193 -21.42 -16.73 13.37
N ALA A 194 -20.33 -16.58 12.63
CA ALA A 194 -19.98 -15.30 12.00
C ALA A 194 -21.05 -14.84 11.00
N ILE A 195 -21.63 -15.75 10.20
CA ILE A 195 -22.73 -15.44 9.28
C ILE A 195 -23.97 -15.01 10.07
N ASN A 196 -24.34 -15.72 11.12
CA ASN A 196 -25.49 -15.38 11.97
C ASN A 196 -25.33 -13.99 12.59
N LYS A 197 -24.14 -13.65 13.10
CA LYS A 197 -23.83 -12.31 13.63
C LYS A 197 -24.02 -11.18 12.61
N ILE A 198 -23.74 -11.44 11.33
CA ILE A 198 -23.85 -10.44 10.25
C ILE A 198 -25.27 -10.35 9.70
N VAL A 199 -25.93 -11.50 9.52
CA VAL A 199 -27.18 -11.59 8.75
C VAL A 199 -28.42 -11.55 9.64
N VAL A 200 -28.33 -12.09 10.86
CA VAL A 200 -29.47 -12.31 11.74
C VAL A 200 -29.45 -11.37 12.95
N GLU A 201 -28.28 -11.18 13.56
CA GLU A 201 -28.16 -10.38 14.79
C GLU A 201 -28.07 -8.87 14.52
N GLU A 202 -28.43 -8.08 15.54
CA GLU A 202 -28.37 -6.60 15.52
C GLU A 202 -26.95 -6.09 15.23
N THR A 203 -25.91 -6.84 15.61
CA THR A 203 -24.51 -6.54 15.29
C THR A 203 -24.30 -6.30 13.80
N GLY A 204 -24.99 -7.05 12.94
CA GLY A 204 -24.92 -6.90 11.49
C GLY A 204 -25.55 -5.59 10.99
N GLU A 205 -26.64 -5.13 11.63
CA GLU A 205 -27.26 -3.84 11.31
C GLU A 205 -26.33 -2.68 11.65
N VAL A 206 -25.72 -2.72 12.84
CA VAL A 206 -24.72 -1.73 13.28
C VAL A 206 -23.56 -1.66 12.29
N MET A 207 -23.04 -2.81 11.84
CA MET A 207 -21.96 -2.85 10.83
C MET A 207 -22.37 -2.25 9.49
N ARG A 208 -23.59 -2.52 8.99
CA ARG A 208 -24.09 -1.94 7.74
C ARG A 208 -24.29 -0.43 7.81
N LEU A 209 -24.80 0.07 8.94
CA LEU A 209 -24.89 1.51 9.21
C LEU A 209 -23.48 2.13 9.20
N LYS A 210 -22.53 1.52 9.91
CA LYS A 210 -21.15 1.99 9.94
C LYS A 210 -20.50 2.00 8.55
N ALA A 211 -20.71 0.96 7.76
CA ALA A 211 -20.21 0.87 6.39
C ALA A 211 -20.80 1.98 5.51
N SER A 212 -22.08 2.30 5.68
CA SER A 212 -22.74 3.39 4.96
C SER A 212 -22.17 4.75 5.36
N GLU A 213 -21.98 5.00 6.66
CA GLU A 213 -21.35 6.22 7.16
C GLU A 213 -19.92 6.41 6.64
N LEU A 214 -19.11 5.35 6.68
CA LEU A 214 -17.75 5.39 6.16
C LEU A 214 -17.74 5.61 4.65
N SER A 215 -18.66 4.97 3.91
CA SER A 215 -18.77 5.17 2.46
C SER A 215 -19.06 6.62 2.10
N GLU A 216 -19.97 7.30 2.80
CA GLU A 216 -20.26 8.72 2.56
C GLU A 216 -19.07 9.62 2.89
N LYS A 217 -18.38 9.36 4.01
CA LYS A 217 -17.15 10.10 4.35
C LYS A 217 -16.05 9.92 3.31
N MET A 218 -15.87 8.70 2.81
CA MET A 218 -14.87 8.41 1.79
C MET A 218 -15.16 9.11 0.46
N LYS A 219 -16.43 9.22 0.05
CA LYS A 219 -16.81 9.97 -1.16
C LYS A 219 -16.46 11.45 -1.04
N ASN A 220 -16.78 12.06 0.10
CA ASN A 220 -16.45 13.46 0.35
C ASN A 220 -14.92 13.69 0.35
N GLU A 221 -14.15 12.80 0.98
CA GLU A 221 -12.68 12.88 0.94
C GLU A 221 -12.11 12.68 -0.47
N GLU A 222 -12.74 11.86 -1.31
CA GLU A 222 -12.29 11.62 -2.69
C GLU A 222 -12.42 12.88 -3.57
N GLU A 223 -13.54 13.58 -3.47
CA GLU A 223 -13.77 14.83 -4.20
C GLU A 223 -12.72 15.89 -3.87
N ASP A 224 -12.38 16.03 -2.59
CA ASP A 224 -11.33 16.94 -2.13
C ASP A 224 -9.93 16.48 -2.59
N ALA A 225 -9.65 15.18 -2.50
CA ALA A 225 -8.33 14.61 -2.77
C ALA A 225 -7.88 14.73 -4.24
N VAL A 226 -8.80 14.61 -5.20
CA VAL A 226 -8.45 14.65 -6.64
C VAL A 226 -7.89 16.01 -7.03
N ASN A 227 -8.54 17.10 -6.62
CA ASN A 227 -8.10 18.46 -6.93
C ASN A 227 -6.77 18.78 -6.24
N ASP A 228 -6.67 18.48 -4.94
CA ASP A 228 -5.44 18.67 -4.16
C ASP A 228 -4.25 17.90 -4.74
N THR A 229 -4.49 16.68 -5.22
CA THR A 229 -3.47 15.85 -5.86
C THR A 229 -2.97 16.47 -7.15
N ALA A 230 -3.89 16.91 -8.01
CA ALA A 230 -3.54 17.56 -9.28
C ALA A 230 -2.70 18.83 -9.06
N ASP A 231 -3.08 19.65 -8.08
CA ASP A 231 -2.34 20.88 -7.74
C ASP A 231 -0.95 20.59 -7.17
N LYS A 232 -0.81 19.58 -6.30
CA LYS A 232 0.50 19.15 -5.78
C LYS A 232 1.41 18.64 -6.89
N LEU A 233 0.91 17.80 -7.79
CA LEU A 233 1.68 17.29 -8.93
C LEU A 233 2.08 18.42 -9.87
N ARG A 234 1.16 19.35 -10.17
CA ARG A 234 1.44 20.52 -10.99
C ARG A 234 2.55 21.38 -10.37
N ARG A 235 2.47 21.64 -9.06
CA ARG A 235 3.49 22.41 -8.34
C ARG A 235 4.87 21.75 -8.41
N LEU A 236 4.95 20.45 -8.17
CA LEU A 236 6.19 19.69 -8.26
C LEU A 236 6.82 19.77 -9.65
N CYS A 237 6.01 19.63 -10.71
CA CYS A 237 6.46 19.81 -12.09
C CYS A 237 7.03 21.21 -12.33
N MET A 238 6.38 22.25 -11.82
CA MET A 238 6.82 23.64 -11.99
C MET A 238 8.11 23.93 -11.23
N GLU A 239 8.23 23.48 -9.98
CA GLU A 239 9.43 23.65 -9.15
C GLU A 239 10.65 22.98 -9.79
N HIS A 240 10.49 21.77 -10.34
CA HIS A 240 11.58 21.07 -11.03
C HIS A 240 11.93 21.67 -12.40
N LYS A 241 10.97 22.29 -13.11
CA LYS A 241 11.27 23.03 -14.34
C LYS A 241 12.13 24.27 -14.09
N LEU A 242 11.93 24.94 -12.95
CA LEU A 242 12.72 26.12 -12.57
C LEU A 242 14.14 25.80 -12.11
N GLN A 243 14.43 24.53 -11.79
CA GLN A 243 15.73 24.05 -11.34
C GLN A 243 16.61 23.48 -12.49
N LYS A 244 16.07 23.40 -13.72
CA LYS A 244 16.79 22.98 -14.93
C LYS A 244 17.45 24.17 -15.62
#